data_AF-A0A8X6LB97-F1
#
_entry.id   AF-A0A8X6LB97-F1
#
_cell.length_a   1.000
_cell.length_b   1.000
_cell.length_c   1.000
_cell.angle_alpha   90.00
_cell.angle_beta   90.00
_cell.angle_gamma   90.00
#
_symmetry.space_group_name_H-M   'P 1'
#
loop_
_entity.id
_entity.type
_entity.pdbx_description
1 polymer ?
#
loop_
_entity_poly.entity_id
_entity_poly.type
_entity_poly.pdbx_seq_one_letter_code
_entity_poly.pdbx_strand_id
1 'polypeptide(L)'
;CLSLGIKLLLQNGTVYCTQDGSNFWDVLSKHKVAYTFLLASMVDKLEKMNAYPDPSNRNFEHLKVISMGGSPVKTANFQYIQKIVDDNTLITILYGSTETRGHFTGIDYNLPIYAPEIQVPSLGIKCQCVNSKGDPVIGEEGEMVVTVPNPLLLLYLWKDENNETLKKTYLNKYPGFWCQHDVCYVNPKTNGMVLKGRSDDVFIQKGQRFGSADIYFAIHDMEEIEDYICVGQKRWNGDSRAVLFVKMKNGYPFTPEFKSQIANKIKSELKEDCVPELILEVQDIPYNVNNKRMESIVRAIVETNRIPNTGSIKNPECLKYFCNLPEIVDYNQE
;
A
#
# COMPACT_ATOMS: atom_id res chain seq x y z
N CYS A 1 3.20 -7.66 22.92
CA CYS A 1 3.66 -6.61 23.87
C CYS A 1 3.24 -6.90 25.30
N LEU A 2 1.93 -6.96 25.63
CA LEU A 2 1.48 -7.23 27.01
C LEU A 2 2.00 -8.57 27.56
N SER A 3 1.97 -9.63 26.76
CA SER A 3 2.53 -10.95 27.10
C SER A 3 4.04 -10.93 27.39
N LEU A 4 4.75 -9.89 26.95
CA LEU A 4 6.19 -9.72 27.13
C LEU A 4 6.51 -8.69 28.24
N GLY A 5 5.50 -8.19 28.97
CA GLY A 5 5.69 -7.15 29.98
C GLY A 5 6.07 -5.77 29.42
N ILE A 6 5.90 -5.55 28.12
CA ILE A 6 6.26 -4.30 27.46
C ILE A 6 5.17 -3.25 27.72
N LYS A 7 5.59 -2.06 28.16
CA LYS A 7 4.71 -0.89 28.32
C LYS A 7 4.17 -0.44 26.96
N LEU A 8 2.85 -0.28 26.88
CA LEU A 8 2.18 0.25 25.69
C LEU A 8 1.85 1.73 25.88
N LEU A 9 2.10 2.52 24.85
CA LEU A 9 1.50 3.84 24.70
C LEU A 9 0.23 3.68 23.86
N LEU A 10 -0.93 4.02 24.44
CA LEU A 10 -2.21 4.04 23.74
C LEU A 10 -2.56 5.50 23.47
N GLN A 11 -2.61 5.88 22.20
CA GLN A 11 -3.02 7.21 21.78
C GLN A 11 -4.47 7.17 21.29
N ASN A 12 -5.31 8.00 21.89
CA ASN A 12 -6.66 8.25 21.41
C ASN A 12 -6.72 9.65 20.79
N GLY A 13 -6.91 9.71 19.48
CA GLY A 13 -6.94 10.96 18.74
C GLY A 13 -6.25 10.86 17.40
N THR A 14 -6.28 11.96 16.64
CA THR A 14 -5.52 12.07 15.39
C THR A 14 -4.02 12.13 15.69
N VAL A 15 -3.24 11.56 14.77
CA VAL A 15 -1.77 11.60 14.78
C VAL A 15 -1.23 12.84 14.05
N TYR A 16 -2.08 13.59 13.35
CA TYR A 16 -1.61 14.70 12.51
C TYR A 16 -1.46 16.01 13.28
N CYS A 17 -2.37 16.29 14.22
CA CYS A 17 -2.34 17.49 15.07
C CYS A 17 -3.35 17.30 16.21
N THR A 18 -2.91 17.48 17.46
CA THR A 18 -3.74 17.44 18.67
C THR A 18 -4.36 18.81 18.95
N GLN A 19 -5.25 18.89 19.95
CA GLN A 19 -5.88 20.15 20.36
C GLN A 19 -4.89 21.20 20.88
N ASP A 20 -3.76 20.77 21.43
CA ASP A 20 -2.68 21.64 21.90
C ASP A 20 -1.65 22.00 20.80
N GLY A 21 -1.92 21.61 19.54
CA GLY A 21 -1.06 21.90 18.39
C GLY A 21 0.14 20.97 18.23
N SER A 22 0.33 20.00 19.14
CA SER A 22 1.38 18.99 19.00
C SER A 22 1.04 17.96 17.93
N ASN A 23 2.05 17.38 17.29
CA ASN A 23 1.85 16.32 16.30
C ASN A 23 2.39 14.98 16.81
N PHE A 24 2.29 13.95 15.97
CA PHE A 24 2.75 12.60 16.32
C PHE A 24 4.19 12.54 16.84
N TRP A 25 5.10 13.30 16.25
CA TRP A 25 6.51 13.31 16.63
C TRP A 25 6.74 13.86 18.03
N ASP A 26 5.99 14.90 18.41
CA ASP A 26 6.00 15.48 19.76
C ASP A 26 5.50 14.47 20.80
N VAL A 27 4.45 13.72 20.46
CA VAL A 27 3.91 12.66 21.33
C VAL A 27 4.95 11.57 21.56
N LEU A 28 5.66 11.13 20.52
CA LEU A 28 6.73 10.13 20.66
C LEU A 28 7.86 10.61 21.58
N SER A 29 8.32 11.85 21.37
CA SER A 29 9.37 12.48 22.18
C SER A 29 8.95 12.62 23.64
N LYS A 30 7.79 13.26 23.90
CA LYS A 30 7.23 13.50 25.23
C LYS A 30 7.08 12.22 26.04
N HIS A 31 6.64 11.14 25.41
CA HIS A 31 6.40 9.86 26.07
C HIS A 31 7.58 8.89 26.00
N LYS A 32 8.73 9.33 25.47
CA LYS A 32 9.98 8.55 25.41
C LYS A 32 9.78 7.18 24.75
N VAL A 33 9.06 7.18 23.63
CA VAL A 33 8.70 5.95 22.92
C VAL A 33 9.97 5.30 22.34
N ALA A 34 10.15 4.00 22.59
CA ALA A 34 11.32 3.26 22.12
C ALA A 34 11.13 2.54 20.78
N TYR A 35 9.89 2.17 20.48
CA TYR A 35 9.52 1.45 19.26
C TYR A 35 8.17 1.99 18.78
N THR A 36 8.05 2.27 17.49
CA THR A 36 6.76 2.59 16.86
C THR A 36 6.62 1.92 15.50
N PHE A 37 5.37 1.69 15.10
CA PHE A 37 4.99 1.25 13.77
C PHE A 37 4.13 2.33 13.11
N LEU A 38 4.48 2.71 11.88
CA LEU A 38 3.78 3.73 11.11
C LEU A 38 3.21 3.14 9.82
N LEU A 39 2.02 3.60 9.44
CA LEU A 39 1.52 3.35 8.10
C LEU A 39 2.30 4.22 7.12
N ALA A 40 2.79 3.68 6.00
CA ALA A 40 3.50 4.50 5.03
C ALA A 40 2.63 5.64 4.48
N SER A 41 1.32 5.42 4.31
CA SER A 41 0.36 6.49 3.96
C SER A 41 0.23 7.58 5.04
N MET A 42 0.42 7.24 6.32
CA MET A 42 0.46 8.22 7.40
C MET A 42 1.73 9.06 7.31
N VAL A 43 2.87 8.44 7.00
CA VAL A 43 4.14 9.14 6.79
C VAL A 43 4.05 10.11 5.60
N ASP A 44 3.49 9.66 4.46
CA ASP A 44 3.21 10.51 3.29
C ASP A 44 2.40 11.77 3.68
N LYS A 45 1.37 11.59 4.52
CA LYS A 45 0.51 12.70 4.94
C LYS A 45 1.22 13.65 5.92
N LEU A 46 2.00 13.12 6.86
CA LEU A 46 2.79 13.95 7.77
C LEU A 46 3.83 14.79 7.01
N GLU A 47 4.47 14.20 6.00
CA GLU A 47 5.39 14.90 5.11
C GLU A 47 4.69 16.02 4.33
N LYS A 48 3.56 15.72 3.67
CA LYS A 48 2.76 16.71 2.91
C LYS A 48 2.28 17.89 3.79
N MET A 49 2.02 17.63 5.06
CA MET A 49 1.63 18.65 6.03
C MET A 49 2.82 19.45 6.59
N ASN A 50 4.05 19.13 6.19
CA ASN A 50 5.28 19.63 6.82
C ASN A 50 5.25 19.47 8.36
N ALA A 51 4.72 18.34 8.84
CA ALA A 51 4.67 18.06 10.27
C ALA A 51 6.07 17.65 10.74
N TYR A 52 6.73 18.49 11.51
CA TYR A 52 8.02 18.21 12.16
C TYR A 52 7.86 18.37 13.68
N PRO A 53 8.65 17.67 14.51
CA PRO A 53 8.61 17.89 15.95
C PRO A 53 8.93 19.36 16.28
N ASP A 54 8.30 19.89 17.31
CA ASP A 54 8.66 21.19 17.88
C ASP A 54 10.15 21.16 18.24
N PRO A 55 10.98 22.09 17.71
CA PRO A 55 12.42 22.13 18.01
C PRO A 55 12.74 22.15 19.51
N SER A 56 11.87 22.76 20.33
CA SER A 56 12.03 22.82 21.79
C SER A 56 11.78 21.48 22.49
N ASN A 57 11.01 20.57 21.85
CA ASN A 57 10.64 19.26 22.38
C ASN A 57 11.26 18.11 21.59
N ARG A 58 12.15 18.36 20.64
CA ARG A 58 12.79 17.31 19.81
C ARG A 58 13.84 16.53 20.62
N ASN A 59 13.43 15.43 21.25
CA ASN A 59 14.32 14.47 21.90
C ASN A 59 13.90 13.02 21.55
N PHE A 60 14.69 12.36 20.71
CA PHE A 60 14.47 10.97 20.29
C PHE A 60 15.51 9.99 20.85
N GLU A 61 16.23 10.34 21.93
CA GLU A 61 17.27 9.48 22.52
C GLU A 61 16.79 8.06 22.84
N HIS A 62 15.50 7.94 23.19
CA HIS A 62 14.85 6.69 23.55
C HIS A 62 14.32 5.93 22.34
N LEU A 63 14.05 6.59 21.21
CA LEU A 63 13.47 5.97 20.02
C LEU A 63 14.55 5.16 19.31
N LYS A 64 14.41 3.83 19.34
CA LYS A 64 15.38 2.90 18.77
C LYS A 64 14.93 2.32 17.43
N VAL A 65 13.62 2.16 17.23
CA VAL A 65 13.09 1.55 16.01
C VAL A 65 11.83 2.27 15.56
N ILE A 66 11.81 2.66 14.28
CA ILE A 66 10.62 3.00 13.54
C ILE A 66 10.43 1.94 12.46
N SER A 67 9.32 1.22 12.54
CA SER A 67 8.90 0.30 11.50
C SER A 67 7.80 0.93 10.64
N MET A 68 7.78 0.62 9.36
CA MET A 68 6.74 1.06 8.43
C MET A 68 6.05 -0.13 7.75
N GLY A 69 4.79 0.04 7.37
CA GLY A 69 4.06 -0.96 6.59
C GLY A 69 2.63 -0.54 6.28
N GLY A 70 1.76 -1.52 6.00
CA GLY A 70 0.34 -1.30 5.70
C GLY A 70 0.02 -0.80 4.28
N SER A 71 1.00 -0.22 3.59
CA SER A 71 0.99 0.10 2.16
C SER A 71 2.43 -0.01 1.61
N PRO A 72 2.62 -0.04 0.27
CA PRO A 72 3.97 0.00 -0.29
C PRO A 72 4.78 1.18 0.28
N VAL A 73 5.94 0.88 0.84
CA VAL A 73 6.84 1.88 1.44
C VAL A 73 7.73 2.45 0.34
N LYS A 74 7.95 3.76 0.36
CA LYS A 74 8.77 4.48 -0.63
C LYS A 74 10.08 4.92 -0.01
N THR A 75 11.10 5.15 -0.84
CA THR A 75 12.36 5.78 -0.41
C THR A 75 12.13 7.16 0.21
N ALA A 76 11.16 7.94 -0.30
CA ALA A 76 10.78 9.24 0.27
C ALA A 76 10.34 9.14 1.73
N ASN A 77 9.63 8.07 2.12
CA ASN A 77 9.22 7.87 3.52
C ASN A 77 10.44 7.75 4.45
N PHE A 78 11.47 7.01 4.04
CA PHE A 78 12.72 6.92 4.79
C PHE A 78 13.39 8.28 4.89
N GLN A 79 13.52 8.99 3.77
CA GLN A 79 14.18 10.29 3.72
C GLN A 79 13.49 11.33 4.62
N TYR A 80 12.16 11.34 4.66
CA TYR A 80 11.40 12.21 5.55
C TYR A 80 11.65 11.87 7.02
N ILE A 81 11.61 10.59 7.41
CA ILE A 81 11.87 10.16 8.79
C ILE A 81 13.32 10.46 9.20
N GLN A 82 14.30 10.28 8.30
CA GLN A 82 15.70 10.60 8.54
C GLN A 82 15.95 12.08 8.84
N LYS A 83 15.10 13.00 8.35
CA LYS A 83 15.20 14.43 8.73
C LYS A 83 14.79 14.69 10.18
N ILE A 84 14.06 13.76 10.80
CA ILE A 84 13.38 13.92 12.08
C ILE A 84 14.13 13.23 13.23
N VAL A 85 14.58 12.01 13.01
CA VAL A 85 15.25 11.20 14.03
C VAL A 85 16.77 11.23 13.89
N ASP A 86 17.46 10.83 14.95
CA ASP A 86 18.92 10.75 14.95
C ASP A 86 19.40 9.45 14.29
N ASP A 87 20.66 9.41 13.87
CA ASP A 87 21.32 8.26 13.21
C ASP A 87 21.30 6.96 14.02
N ASN A 88 21.02 7.05 15.33
CA ASN A 88 20.89 5.91 16.22
C ASN A 88 19.51 5.21 16.16
N THR A 89 18.60 5.68 15.31
CA THR A 89 17.25 5.11 15.14
C THR A 89 17.22 4.20 13.92
N LEU A 90 16.87 2.93 14.12
CA LEU A 90 16.66 1.98 13.03
C LEU A 90 15.33 2.27 12.35
N ILE A 91 15.35 2.62 11.06
CA ILE A 91 14.16 2.73 10.21
C ILE A 91 14.06 1.44 9.40
N THR A 92 12.92 0.75 9.45
CA THR A 92 12.75 -0.56 8.79
C THR A 92 11.33 -0.76 8.26
N ILE A 93 11.11 -1.82 7.49
CA ILE A 93 9.82 -2.20 6.92
C ILE A 93 9.38 -3.53 7.51
N LEU A 94 8.14 -3.57 8.00
CA LEU A 94 7.47 -4.78 8.40
C LEU A 94 6.30 -5.05 7.48
N TYR A 95 6.25 -6.27 6.96
CA TYR A 95 5.18 -6.77 6.14
C TYR A 95 4.39 -7.81 6.90
N GLY A 96 3.08 -7.61 6.96
CA GLY A 96 2.14 -8.49 7.62
C GLY A 96 0.77 -8.37 7.01
N SER A 97 -0.13 -9.20 7.51
CA SER A 97 -1.52 -9.24 7.09
C SER A 97 -2.41 -9.58 8.28
N THR A 98 -3.73 -9.47 8.08
CA THR A 98 -4.67 -9.91 9.11
C THR A 98 -4.58 -11.42 9.28
N GLU A 99 -4.33 -12.12 8.18
CA GLU A 99 -4.26 -13.56 8.07
C GLU A 99 -3.06 -14.16 8.81
N THR A 100 -1.99 -13.40 9.01
CA THR A 100 -0.85 -13.82 9.84
C THR A 100 -0.94 -13.40 11.30
N ARG A 101 -1.91 -12.54 11.67
CA ARG A 101 -2.03 -11.94 13.02
C ARG A 101 -0.71 -11.30 13.51
N GLY A 102 0.10 -10.83 12.58
CA GLY A 102 1.50 -10.45 12.80
C GLY A 102 2.22 -10.24 11.47
N HIS A 103 3.54 -10.44 11.45
CA HIS A 103 4.37 -10.12 10.29
C HIS A 103 4.96 -11.36 9.62
N PHE A 104 4.87 -11.41 8.30
CA PHE A 104 5.63 -12.34 7.46
C PHE A 104 7.14 -12.08 7.54
N THR A 105 7.51 -10.84 7.85
CA THR A 105 8.90 -10.38 7.86
C THR A 105 9.33 -9.87 9.22
N GLY A 106 10.63 -9.93 9.48
CA GLY A 106 11.23 -9.56 10.75
C GLY A 106 12.23 -8.42 10.62
N ILE A 107 12.94 -8.18 11.72
CA ILE A 107 14.04 -7.21 11.81
C ILE A 107 15.27 -7.98 12.27
N ASP A 108 16.37 -7.88 11.54
CA ASP A 108 17.69 -8.35 11.95
C ASP A 108 18.62 -7.15 12.16
N TYR A 109 18.98 -6.92 13.42
CA TYR A 109 19.86 -5.80 13.81
C TYR A 109 21.30 -5.95 13.29
N ASN A 110 21.69 -7.11 12.78
CA ASN A 110 23.03 -7.36 12.25
C ASN A 110 23.14 -7.15 10.74
N LEU A 111 22.01 -6.92 10.06
CA LEU A 111 21.97 -6.73 8.63
C LEU A 111 21.78 -5.24 8.27
N PRO A 112 22.29 -4.80 7.11
CA PRO A 112 22.02 -3.45 6.61
C PRO A 112 20.54 -3.28 6.24
N ILE A 113 20.08 -2.03 6.23
CA ILE A 113 18.77 -1.65 5.67
C ILE A 113 19.00 -0.92 4.34
N TYR A 114 18.25 -1.32 3.33
CA TYR A 114 18.21 -0.65 2.03
C TYR A 114 16.79 -0.18 1.79
N ALA A 115 16.56 1.12 1.58
CA ALA A 115 15.23 1.60 1.23
C ALA A 115 14.93 1.33 -0.26
N PRO A 116 13.72 0.86 -0.65
CA PRO A 116 12.56 0.51 0.18
C PRO A 116 12.40 -1.02 0.38
N GLU A 117 13.49 -1.70 0.71
CA GLU A 117 13.55 -3.16 0.82
C GLU A 117 13.25 -3.65 2.24
N ILE A 118 12.48 -4.73 2.31
CA ILE A 118 12.33 -5.54 3.51
C ILE A 118 13.55 -6.45 3.62
N GLN A 119 14.17 -6.44 4.79
CA GLN A 119 15.47 -7.06 5.04
C GLN A 119 15.41 -8.60 5.09
N VAL A 120 14.51 -9.17 5.91
CA VAL A 120 14.44 -10.62 6.15
C VAL A 120 13.02 -11.12 6.43
N PRO A 121 12.69 -12.37 6.07
CA PRO A 121 11.50 -13.03 6.59
C PRO A 121 11.58 -13.26 8.10
N SER A 122 10.42 -13.38 8.77
CA SER A 122 10.38 -13.79 10.17
C SER A 122 10.88 -15.23 10.33
N LEU A 123 11.42 -15.56 11.51
CA LEU A 123 11.84 -16.93 11.82
C LEU A 123 10.70 -17.94 11.60
N GLY A 124 11.03 -19.05 10.93
CA GLY A 124 10.07 -20.11 10.60
C GLY A 124 9.12 -19.78 9.44
N ILE A 125 9.23 -18.60 8.82
CA ILE A 125 8.46 -18.25 7.62
C ILE A 125 9.38 -18.33 6.40
N LYS A 126 8.97 -19.09 5.39
CA LYS A 126 9.69 -19.18 4.11
C LYS A 126 8.95 -18.38 3.04
N CYS A 127 9.19 -17.06 3.03
CA CYS A 127 8.70 -16.17 1.98
C CYS A 127 9.52 -16.37 0.70
N GLN A 128 8.86 -16.47 -0.45
CA GLN A 128 9.50 -16.53 -1.76
C GLN A 128 8.74 -15.64 -2.76
N CYS A 129 9.48 -15.06 -3.70
CA CYS A 129 8.91 -14.49 -4.92
C CYS A 129 8.83 -15.59 -5.98
N VAL A 130 7.65 -15.84 -6.55
CA VAL A 130 7.46 -16.87 -7.58
C VAL A 130 6.87 -16.30 -8.87
N ASN A 131 7.22 -16.90 -10.00
CA ASN A 131 6.60 -16.58 -11.30
C ASN A 131 5.19 -17.19 -11.41
N SER A 132 4.54 -17.03 -12.58
CA SER A 132 3.19 -17.56 -12.84
C SER A 132 3.07 -19.09 -12.80
N LYS A 133 4.19 -19.83 -12.86
CA LYS A 133 4.23 -21.29 -12.72
C LYS A 133 4.48 -21.74 -11.28
N GLY A 134 4.76 -20.81 -10.36
CA GLY A 134 5.13 -21.12 -8.99
C GLY A 134 6.63 -21.37 -8.78
N ASP A 135 7.46 -21.14 -9.80
CA ASP A 135 8.92 -21.29 -9.65
C ASP A 135 9.52 -20.04 -8.99
N PRO A 136 10.44 -20.19 -8.02
CA PRO A 136 11.11 -19.06 -7.38
C PRO A 136 11.90 -18.20 -8.37
N VAL A 137 11.80 -16.88 -8.25
CA VAL A 137 12.53 -15.91 -9.09
C VAL A 137 13.24 -14.84 -8.25
N ILE A 138 14.35 -14.32 -8.77
CA ILE A 138 15.17 -13.24 -8.18
C ILE A 138 15.52 -12.28 -9.32
N GLY A 139 15.50 -10.97 -9.06
CA GLY A 139 15.76 -9.96 -10.09
C GLY A 139 14.61 -9.75 -11.06
N GLU A 140 13.45 -10.38 -10.81
CA GLU A 140 12.23 -10.28 -11.59
C GLU A 140 11.04 -10.05 -10.66
N GLU A 141 9.99 -9.44 -11.19
CA GLU A 141 8.72 -9.32 -10.47
C GLU A 141 7.97 -10.64 -10.48
N GLY A 142 7.43 -10.98 -9.32
CA GLY A 142 6.61 -12.16 -9.13
C GLY A 142 5.64 -11.97 -7.98
N GLU A 143 5.17 -13.08 -7.46
CA GLU A 143 4.18 -13.10 -6.40
C GLU A 143 4.77 -13.61 -5.09
N MET A 144 4.48 -12.89 -4.00
CA MET A 144 4.90 -13.26 -2.66
C MET A 144 4.06 -14.44 -2.19
N VAL A 145 4.74 -15.54 -1.88
CA VAL A 145 4.14 -16.76 -1.33
C VAL A 145 4.89 -17.20 -0.07
N VAL A 146 4.18 -17.91 0.81
CA VAL A 146 4.80 -18.68 1.89
C VAL A 146 4.76 -20.16 1.51
N THR A 147 5.92 -20.79 1.38
CA THR A 147 6.05 -22.14 0.81
C THR A 147 6.15 -23.26 1.84
N VAL A 148 6.08 -22.92 3.13
CA VAL A 148 6.09 -23.87 4.24
C VAL A 148 4.96 -23.50 5.21
N PRO A 149 4.14 -24.47 5.68
CA PRO A 149 3.14 -24.20 6.69
C PRO A 149 3.72 -23.52 7.92
N ASN A 150 3.01 -22.50 8.43
CA ASN A 150 3.45 -21.76 9.60
C ASN A 150 2.27 -21.59 10.59
N PRO A 151 2.49 -21.73 11.92
CA PRO A 151 1.43 -21.59 12.93
C PRO A 151 0.72 -20.23 12.97
N LEU A 152 1.30 -19.21 12.34
CA LEU A 152 0.73 -17.86 12.26
C LEU A 152 -0.44 -17.77 11.27
N LEU A 153 -0.45 -18.61 10.23
CA LEU A 153 -1.47 -18.60 9.19
C LEU A 153 -2.85 -18.99 9.77
N LEU A 154 -3.91 -18.47 9.15
CA LEU A 154 -5.30 -18.78 9.53
C LEU A 154 -5.57 -20.28 9.43
N LEU A 155 -6.27 -20.81 10.43
CA LEU A 155 -6.71 -22.21 10.45
C LEU A 155 -7.99 -22.43 9.62
N TYR A 156 -8.93 -21.49 9.71
CA TYR A 156 -10.21 -21.53 9.02
C TYR A 156 -10.79 -20.11 8.94
N LEU A 157 -11.73 -19.91 8.02
CA LEU A 157 -12.60 -18.75 7.98
C LEU A 157 -13.93 -19.10 8.65
N TRP A 158 -14.48 -18.19 9.45
CA TRP A 158 -15.75 -18.42 10.13
C TRP A 158 -16.89 -18.53 9.11
N LYS A 159 -17.74 -19.56 9.24
CA LYS A 159 -18.81 -19.92 8.27
C LYS A 159 -18.29 -20.27 6.86
N ASP A 160 -17.05 -20.72 6.76
CA ASP A 160 -16.51 -21.25 5.51
C ASP A 160 -16.63 -22.77 5.50
N GLU A 161 -17.77 -23.25 5.02
CA GLU A 161 -18.02 -24.69 4.90
C GLU A 161 -16.91 -25.35 4.06
N ASN A 162 -16.34 -26.44 4.58
CA ASN A 162 -15.25 -27.20 3.95
C ASN A 162 -13.96 -26.41 3.63
N ASN A 163 -13.79 -25.20 4.21
CA ASN A 163 -12.72 -24.25 3.92
C ASN A 163 -12.64 -23.85 2.42
N GLU A 164 -13.77 -23.83 1.72
CA GLU A 164 -13.80 -23.55 0.27
C GLU A 164 -13.27 -22.16 -0.06
N THR A 165 -13.71 -21.14 0.68
CA THR A 165 -13.29 -19.75 0.52
C THR A 165 -11.81 -19.60 0.86
N LEU A 166 -11.35 -20.18 1.96
CA LEU A 166 -9.95 -20.12 2.36
C LEU A 166 -9.05 -20.76 1.30
N LYS A 167 -9.39 -21.96 0.82
CA LYS A 167 -8.61 -22.67 -0.21
C LYS A 167 -8.60 -21.89 -1.52
N LYS A 168 -9.78 -21.47 -1.99
CA LYS A 168 -9.93 -20.68 -3.21
C LYS A 168 -9.11 -19.39 -3.16
N THR A 169 -9.13 -18.72 -2.01
CA THR A 169 -8.44 -17.45 -1.84
C THR A 169 -6.93 -17.67 -1.76
N TYR A 170 -6.43 -18.52 -0.86
CA TYR A 170 -5.00 -18.51 -0.52
C TYR A 170 -4.20 -19.72 -1.01
N LEU A 171 -4.83 -20.86 -1.32
CA LEU A 171 -4.11 -22.13 -1.53
C LEU A 171 -4.25 -22.71 -2.95
N ASN A 172 -5.24 -22.27 -3.73
CA ASN A 172 -5.51 -22.86 -5.04
C ASN A 172 -4.61 -22.33 -6.16
N LYS A 173 -4.06 -21.11 -6.05
CA LYS A 173 -3.27 -20.49 -7.12
C LYS A 173 -1.95 -21.22 -7.37
N TYR A 174 -1.25 -21.56 -6.29
CA TYR A 174 -0.04 -22.37 -6.33
C TYR A 174 -0.22 -23.52 -5.33
N PRO A 175 -0.50 -24.75 -5.80
CA PRO A 175 -0.75 -25.88 -4.92
C PRO A 175 0.33 -26.08 -3.86
N GLY A 176 -0.07 -26.08 -2.59
CA GLY A 176 0.84 -26.25 -1.45
C GLY A 176 1.47 -24.96 -0.92
N PHE A 177 1.29 -23.83 -1.58
CA PHE A 177 1.77 -22.53 -1.10
C PHE A 177 0.62 -21.67 -0.59
N TRP A 178 0.92 -20.84 0.41
CA TRP A 178 0.05 -19.74 0.81
C TRP A 178 0.34 -18.52 -0.06
N CYS A 179 -0.61 -18.14 -0.90
CA CYS A 179 -0.54 -16.96 -1.75
C CYS A 179 -1.23 -15.78 -1.07
N GLN A 180 -0.45 -14.77 -0.69
CA GLN A 180 -1.00 -13.58 -0.03
C GLN A 180 -1.60 -12.58 -1.04
N HIS A 181 -1.36 -12.77 -2.33
CA HIS A 181 -1.71 -11.86 -3.43
C HIS A 181 -1.01 -10.51 -3.34
N ASP A 182 0.29 -10.52 -3.09
CA ASP A 182 1.13 -9.33 -3.18
C ASP A 182 2.22 -9.55 -4.24
N VAL A 183 2.40 -8.58 -5.12
CA VAL A 183 3.52 -8.51 -6.06
C VAL A 183 4.77 -8.13 -5.29
N CYS A 184 5.84 -8.86 -5.54
CA CYS A 184 7.13 -8.55 -4.97
C CYS A 184 8.27 -8.69 -5.98
N TYR A 185 9.40 -8.09 -5.61
CA TYR A 185 10.66 -8.18 -6.30
C TYR A 185 11.74 -8.49 -5.27
N VAL A 186 12.64 -9.41 -5.59
CA VAL A 186 13.81 -9.71 -4.73
C VAL A 186 15.05 -9.16 -5.42
N ASN A 187 15.76 -8.26 -4.74
CA ASN A 187 16.95 -7.65 -5.28
C ASN A 187 18.11 -8.67 -5.32
N PRO A 188 18.73 -8.92 -6.49
CA PRO A 188 19.79 -9.94 -6.62
C PRO A 188 21.09 -9.58 -5.89
N LYS A 189 21.29 -8.32 -5.51
CA LYS A 189 22.50 -7.85 -4.82
C LYS A 189 22.37 -7.92 -3.31
N THR A 190 21.24 -7.44 -2.79
CA THR A 190 21.00 -7.32 -1.34
C THR A 190 20.19 -8.49 -0.78
N ASN A 191 19.50 -9.25 -1.64
CA ASN A 191 18.46 -10.22 -1.30
C ASN A 191 17.25 -9.62 -0.56
N GLY A 192 17.15 -8.29 -0.48
CA GLY A 192 16.01 -7.60 0.10
C GLY A 192 14.78 -7.72 -0.79
N MET A 193 13.61 -7.78 -0.17
CA MET A 193 12.32 -7.90 -0.86
C MET A 193 11.61 -6.54 -0.92
N VAL A 194 11.23 -6.10 -2.11
CA VAL A 194 10.36 -4.92 -2.29
C VAL A 194 8.95 -5.41 -2.57
N LEU A 195 7.98 -4.94 -1.78
CA LEU A 195 6.57 -5.14 -2.08
C LEU A 195 6.07 -4.02 -2.99
N LYS A 196 5.50 -4.42 -4.11
CA LYS A 196 4.96 -3.51 -5.13
C LYS A 196 3.48 -3.25 -4.93
N GLY A 197 2.78 -4.07 -4.14
CA GLY A 197 1.35 -3.92 -3.88
C GLY A 197 0.61 -5.20 -4.21
N ARG A 198 -0.69 -5.09 -4.39
CA ARG A 198 -1.62 -6.22 -4.53
C ARG A 198 -1.56 -6.84 -5.93
N SER A 199 -1.38 -8.16 -6.02
CA SER A 199 -1.30 -8.88 -7.30
C SER A 199 -2.66 -9.04 -7.98
N ASP A 200 -3.73 -9.08 -7.18
CA ASP A 200 -5.11 -8.95 -7.60
C ASP A 200 -5.45 -7.52 -8.07
N ASP A 201 -4.58 -6.54 -7.77
CA ASP A 201 -4.73 -5.17 -8.27
C ASP A 201 -3.95 -4.85 -9.55
N VAL A 202 -3.18 -5.80 -10.10
CA VAL A 202 -2.42 -5.62 -11.35
C VAL A 202 -3.33 -5.71 -12.58
N PHE A 203 -3.07 -4.87 -13.58
CA PHE A 203 -3.78 -4.87 -14.86
C PHE A 203 -2.79 -4.90 -16.04
N ILE A 204 -3.27 -5.33 -17.22
CA ILE A 204 -2.48 -5.47 -18.44
C ILE A 204 -3.03 -4.51 -19.49
N GLN A 205 -2.36 -3.39 -19.72
CA GLN A 205 -2.74 -2.43 -20.76
C GLN A 205 -1.68 -2.45 -21.86
N LYS A 206 -2.12 -2.55 -23.12
CA LYS A 206 -1.22 -2.59 -24.30
C LYS A 206 -0.10 -3.62 -24.19
N GLY A 207 -0.40 -4.79 -23.62
CA GLY A 207 0.58 -5.86 -23.38
C GLY A 207 1.54 -5.61 -22.21
N GLN A 208 1.45 -4.45 -21.55
CA GLN A 208 2.26 -4.15 -20.37
C GLN A 208 1.53 -4.49 -19.08
N ARG A 209 2.22 -5.24 -18.21
CA ARG A 209 1.80 -5.51 -16.83
C ARG A 209 2.32 -4.43 -15.88
N PHE A 210 1.43 -3.80 -15.12
CA PHE A 210 1.76 -2.84 -14.06
C PHE A 210 0.60 -2.72 -13.06
N GLY A 211 0.89 -2.19 -11.87
CA GLY A 211 -0.10 -2.03 -10.81
C GLY A 211 -0.47 -0.57 -10.54
N SER A 212 -1.49 -0.39 -9.72
CA SER A 212 -1.88 0.92 -9.20
C SER A 212 -0.73 1.63 -8.47
N ALA A 213 0.10 0.87 -7.75
CA ALA A 213 1.24 1.40 -7.01
C ALA A 213 2.33 2.01 -7.90
N ASP A 214 2.55 1.48 -9.12
CA ASP A 214 3.50 2.08 -10.06
C ASP A 214 3.03 3.47 -10.49
N ILE A 215 1.72 3.59 -10.77
CA ILE A 215 1.08 4.87 -11.08
C ILE A 215 1.16 5.83 -9.90
N TYR A 216 0.89 5.33 -8.68
CA TYR A 216 1.00 6.12 -7.46
C TYR A 216 2.41 6.64 -7.25
N PHE A 217 3.42 5.79 -7.47
CA PHE A 217 4.82 6.19 -7.41
C PHE A 217 5.12 7.29 -8.43
N ALA A 218 4.62 7.19 -9.66
CA ALA A 218 4.89 8.19 -10.68
C ALA A 218 4.31 9.58 -10.37
N ILE A 219 3.16 9.67 -9.70
CA ILE A 219 2.42 10.93 -9.51
C ILE A 219 2.39 11.43 -8.06
N HIS A 220 3.06 10.75 -7.13
CA HIS A 220 2.94 11.07 -5.69
C HIS A 220 3.42 12.48 -5.31
N ASP A 221 4.31 13.05 -6.10
CA ASP A 221 4.98 14.34 -5.91
C ASP A 221 4.24 15.51 -6.58
N MET A 222 3.15 15.25 -7.32
CA MET A 222 2.33 16.31 -7.93
C MET A 222 1.50 17.04 -6.89
N GLU A 223 1.81 18.31 -6.63
CA GLU A 223 1.24 19.07 -5.53
C GLU A 223 -0.24 19.43 -5.72
N GLU A 224 -0.72 19.49 -6.96
CA GLU A 224 -2.11 19.85 -7.29
C GLU A 224 -3.09 18.71 -6.96
N ILE A 225 -2.58 17.47 -6.82
CA ILE A 225 -3.38 16.29 -6.53
C ILE A 225 -3.48 16.09 -5.01
N GLU A 226 -4.71 16.08 -4.49
CA GLU A 226 -4.99 15.77 -3.09
C GLU A 226 -4.87 14.27 -2.84
N ASP A 227 -5.54 13.48 -3.67
CA ASP A 227 -5.62 12.03 -3.57
C ASP A 227 -5.87 11.39 -4.94
N TYR A 228 -5.68 10.08 -5.06
CA TYR A 228 -5.86 9.34 -6.31
C TYR A 228 -6.15 7.87 -6.05
N ILE A 229 -6.81 7.21 -6.99
CA ILE A 229 -6.95 5.75 -7.02
C ILE A 229 -6.91 5.25 -8.46
N CYS A 230 -6.18 4.17 -8.71
CA CYS A 230 -6.02 3.59 -10.04
C CYS A 230 -6.50 2.14 -10.01
N VAL A 231 -7.35 1.77 -10.97
CA VAL A 231 -7.92 0.44 -11.09
C VAL A 231 -7.83 -0.06 -12.52
N GLY A 232 -7.81 -1.39 -12.67
CA GLY A 232 -7.97 -2.02 -13.98
C GLY A 232 -9.43 -2.11 -14.36
N GLN A 233 -9.75 -1.89 -15.63
CA GLN A 233 -11.05 -2.19 -16.21
C GLN A 233 -10.88 -3.23 -17.31
N LYS A 234 -11.60 -4.36 -17.21
CA LYS A 234 -11.51 -5.47 -18.17
C LYS A 234 -12.71 -5.48 -19.11
N ARG A 235 -12.45 -5.78 -20.38
CA ARG A 235 -13.47 -6.15 -21.38
C ARG A 235 -13.76 -7.65 -21.33
N TRP A 236 -14.90 -8.01 -21.92
CA TRP A 236 -15.33 -9.40 -22.08
C TRP A 236 -14.38 -10.23 -22.94
N ASN A 237 -13.68 -9.59 -23.89
CA ASN A 237 -12.72 -10.22 -24.80
C ASN A 237 -11.33 -10.46 -24.16
N GLY A 238 -11.12 -10.02 -22.92
CA GLY A 238 -9.86 -10.16 -22.19
C GLY A 238 -8.93 -8.94 -22.24
N ASP A 239 -9.24 -7.93 -23.06
CA ASP A 239 -8.49 -6.66 -23.04
C ASP A 239 -8.70 -5.94 -21.70
N SER A 240 -7.69 -5.21 -21.24
CA SER A 240 -7.84 -4.37 -20.05
C SER A 240 -7.13 -3.04 -20.21
N ARG A 241 -7.63 -2.04 -19.50
CA ARG A 241 -7.02 -0.72 -19.40
C ARG A 241 -6.90 -0.28 -17.96
N ALA A 242 -6.01 0.67 -17.72
CA ALA A 242 -5.93 1.37 -16.45
C ALA A 242 -6.85 2.60 -16.47
N VAL A 243 -7.58 2.79 -15.37
CA VAL A 243 -8.41 3.97 -15.11
C VAL A 243 -7.90 4.64 -13.85
N LEU A 244 -7.38 5.86 -13.99
CA LEU A 244 -6.91 6.68 -12.89
C LEU A 244 -7.96 7.72 -12.54
N PHE A 245 -8.40 7.72 -11.29
CA PHE A 245 -9.22 8.77 -10.72
C PHE A 245 -8.35 9.67 -9.84
N VAL A 246 -8.47 10.98 -10.01
CA VAL A 246 -7.76 11.98 -9.22
C VAL A 246 -8.74 12.87 -8.47
N LYS A 247 -8.42 13.15 -7.22
CA LYS A 247 -9.08 14.16 -6.41
C LYS A 247 -8.17 15.39 -6.38
N MET A 248 -8.65 16.50 -6.94
CA MET A 248 -7.90 17.76 -6.97
C MET A 248 -7.91 18.45 -5.61
N LYS A 249 -6.84 19.18 -5.28
CA LYS A 249 -6.87 20.11 -4.15
C LYS A 249 -7.82 21.28 -4.45
N ASN A 250 -8.46 21.81 -3.42
CA ASN A 250 -9.28 23.01 -3.52
C ASN A 250 -8.51 24.16 -4.20
N GLY A 251 -9.11 24.74 -5.25
CA GLY A 251 -8.53 25.85 -6.02
C GLY A 251 -7.69 25.42 -7.23
N TYR A 252 -7.43 24.13 -7.41
CA TYR A 252 -6.74 23.59 -8.59
C TYR A 252 -7.74 22.91 -9.53
N PRO A 253 -7.99 23.46 -10.73
CA PRO A 253 -8.94 22.85 -11.67
C PRO A 253 -8.35 21.64 -12.39
N PHE A 254 -9.16 20.60 -12.60
CA PHE A 254 -8.78 19.48 -13.48
C PHE A 254 -8.95 19.87 -14.97
N THR A 255 -7.92 20.45 -15.56
CA THR A 255 -7.94 20.89 -16.97
C THR A 255 -7.33 19.84 -17.92
N PRO A 256 -7.61 19.92 -19.24
CA PRO A 256 -6.95 19.08 -20.24
C PRO A 256 -5.42 19.18 -20.21
N GLU A 257 -4.88 20.37 -19.91
CA GLU A 257 -3.45 20.61 -19.76
C GLU A 257 -2.90 19.85 -18.56
N PHE A 258 -3.59 19.92 -17.41
CA PHE A 258 -3.17 19.20 -16.21
C PHE A 258 -3.26 17.67 -16.39
N LYS A 259 -4.32 17.18 -17.04
CA LYS A 259 -4.42 15.77 -17.43
C LYS A 259 -3.23 15.33 -18.30
N SER A 260 -2.79 16.19 -19.22
CA SER A 260 -1.60 15.93 -20.05
C SER A 260 -0.29 15.94 -19.24
N GLN A 261 -0.19 16.79 -18.21
CA GLN A 261 0.96 16.78 -17.29
C GLN A 261 1.05 15.47 -16.51
N ILE A 262 -0.07 14.98 -15.97
CA ILE A 262 -0.15 13.67 -15.30
C ILE A 262 0.35 12.57 -16.24
N ALA A 263 -0.18 12.52 -17.46
CA ALA A 263 0.19 11.53 -18.46
C ALA A 263 1.69 11.57 -18.80
N ASN A 264 2.25 12.76 -18.98
CA ASN A 264 3.67 12.96 -19.27
C ASN A 264 4.56 12.54 -18.11
N LYS A 265 4.17 12.84 -16.86
CA LYS A 265 4.90 12.42 -15.66
C LYS A 265 4.92 10.89 -15.52
N ILE A 266 3.77 10.23 -15.75
CA ILE A 266 3.71 8.76 -15.76
C ILE A 266 4.59 8.18 -16.87
N LYS A 267 4.55 8.77 -18.06
CA LYS A 267 5.38 8.34 -19.19
C LYS A 267 6.88 8.47 -18.89
N SER A 268 7.32 9.52 -18.19
CA SER A 268 8.72 9.74 -17.86
C SER A 268 9.24 8.83 -16.74
N GLU A 269 8.42 8.59 -15.71
CA GLU A 269 8.81 7.76 -14.55
C GLU A 269 8.69 6.26 -14.85
N LEU A 270 7.77 5.88 -15.74
CA LEU A 270 7.52 4.50 -16.14
C LEU A 270 7.77 4.35 -17.66
N LYS A 271 6.71 4.40 -18.46
CA LYS A 271 6.72 4.33 -19.93
C LYS A 271 5.35 4.66 -20.50
N GLU A 272 5.30 4.89 -21.81
CA GLU A 272 4.09 5.26 -22.53
C GLU A 272 2.94 4.26 -22.37
N ASP A 273 3.24 2.96 -22.42
CA ASP A 273 2.22 1.91 -22.27
C ASP A 273 1.61 1.83 -20.86
N CYS A 274 2.30 2.39 -19.86
CA CYS A 274 1.81 2.47 -18.48
C CYS A 274 0.90 3.70 -18.25
N VAL A 275 0.81 4.64 -19.18
CA VAL A 275 -0.07 5.82 -19.02
C VAL A 275 -1.52 5.34 -19.03
N PRO A 276 -2.33 5.61 -17.97
CA PRO A 276 -3.72 5.19 -17.95
C PRO A 276 -4.49 5.72 -19.16
N GLU A 277 -5.20 4.85 -19.87
CA GLU A 277 -6.02 5.24 -21.02
C GLU A 277 -7.12 6.23 -20.62
N LEU A 278 -7.57 6.15 -19.36
CA LEU A 278 -8.58 7.05 -18.83
C LEU A 278 -8.08 7.70 -17.52
N ILE A 279 -8.10 9.02 -17.50
CA ILE A 279 -7.83 9.84 -16.32
C ILE A 279 -9.04 10.74 -16.10
N LEU A 280 -9.66 10.65 -14.93
CA LEU A 280 -10.89 11.34 -14.56
C LEU A 280 -10.76 12.02 -13.19
N GLU A 281 -11.46 13.13 -13.01
CA GLU A 281 -11.60 13.78 -11.72
C GLU A 281 -12.75 13.14 -10.90
N VAL A 282 -12.54 12.97 -9.61
CA VAL A 282 -13.57 12.56 -8.64
C VAL A 282 -13.53 13.42 -7.40
N GLN A 283 -14.67 13.51 -6.72
CA GLN A 283 -14.82 14.35 -5.55
C GLN A 283 -14.18 13.75 -4.29
N ASP A 284 -14.07 12.42 -4.19
CA ASP A 284 -13.41 11.76 -3.05
C ASP A 284 -12.98 10.32 -3.35
N ILE A 285 -12.07 9.77 -2.54
CA ILE A 285 -11.49 8.42 -2.70
C ILE A 285 -11.92 7.52 -1.53
N PRO A 286 -12.42 6.29 -1.78
CA PRO A 286 -12.91 5.41 -0.72
C PRO A 286 -11.77 4.78 0.10
N TYR A 287 -11.91 4.83 1.42
CA TYR A 287 -11.00 4.21 2.38
C TYR A 287 -11.72 3.24 3.31
N ASN A 288 -11.05 2.18 3.74
CA ASN A 288 -11.52 1.40 4.90
C ASN A 288 -11.24 2.15 6.21
N VAL A 289 -11.73 1.58 7.32
CA VAL A 289 -11.50 2.09 8.68
C VAL A 289 -10.02 2.20 9.08
N ASN A 290 -9.11 1.51 8.37
CA ASN A 290 -7.67 1.51 8.59
C ASN A 290 -6.91 2.47 7.63
N ASN A 291 -7.61 3.37 6.93
CA ASN A 291 -7.05 4.28 5.92
C ASN A 291 -6.30 3.58 4.77
N LYS A 292 -6.74 2.39 4.37
CA LYS A 292 -6.33 1.74 3.12
C LYS A 292 -7.31 2.15 2.01
N ARG A 293 -6.80 2.53 0.82
CA ARG A 293 -7.60 2.72 -0.39
C ARG A 293 -8.34 1.42 -0.75
N MET A 294 -9.51 1.56 -1.37
CA MET A 294 -10.40 0.44 -1.69
C MET A 294 -10.45 0.16 -3.19
N GLU A 295 -9.30 -0.15 -3.79
CA GLU A 295 -9.16 -0.43 -5.23
C GLU A 295 -10.11 -1.52 -5.71
N SER A 296 -10.28 -2.59 -4.93
CA SER A 296 -11.17 -3.72 -5.26
C SER A 296 -12.64 -3.31 -5.38
N ILE A 297 -13.10 -2.34 -4.58
CA ILE A 297 -14.48 -1.85 -4.61
C ILE A 297 -14.67 -0.92 -5.80
N VAL A 298 -13.74 0.01 -6.02
CA VAL A 298 -13.80 0.89 -7.18
C VAL A 298 -13.75 0.07 -8.47
N ARG A 299 -12.88 -0.94 -8.55
CA ARG A 299 -12.82 -1.87 -9.68
C ARG A 299 -14.15 -2.58 -9.93
N ALA A 300 -14.78 -3.12 -8.88
CA ALA A 300 -16.08 -3.76 -9.00
C ALA A 300 -17.16 -2.81 -9.53
N ILE A 301 -17.14 -1.54 -9.10
CA ILE A 301 -18.06 -0.51 -9.61
C ILE A 301 -17.76 -0.21 -11.08
N VAL A 302 -16.50 -0.03 -11.45
CA VAL A 302 -16.06 0.26 -12.82
C VAL A 302 -16.45 -0.88 -13.78
N GLU A 303 -16.37 -2.13 -13.32
CA GLU A 303 -16.74 -3.31 -14.13
C GLU A 303 -18.26 -3.52 -14.22
N THR A 304 -18.99 -3.33 -13.12
CA THR A 304 -20.43 -3.71 -13.05
C THR A 304 -21.40 -2.53 -13.16
N ASN A 305 -20.87 -1.30 -13.10
CA ASN A 305 -21.61 -0.06 -12.91
C ASN A 305 -22.59 -0.11 -11.71
N ARG A 306 -22.27 -0.90 -10.68
CA ARG A 306 -23.09 -1.08 -9.48
C ARG A 306 -22.24 -1.01 -8.25
N ILE A 307 -22.78 -0.38 -7.21
CA ILE A 307 -22.15 -0.36 -5.89
C ILE A 307 -22.35 -1.75 -5.26
N PRO A 308 -21.26 -2.51 -4.97
CA PRO A 308 -21.39 -3.81 -4.34
C PRO A 308 -21.91 -3.67 -2.90
N ASN A 309 -22.35 -4.76 -2.29
CA ASN A 309 -22.69 -4.74 -0.87
C ASN A 309 -21.38 -4.77 -0.06
N THR A 310 -21.01 -3.62 0.51
CA THR A 310 -19.68 -3.43 1.10
C THR A 310 -19.71 -3.51 2.62
N GLY A 311 -18.62 -4.00 3.24
CA GLY A 311 -18.39 -3.91 4.68
C GLY A 311 -18.04 -2.49 5.16
N SER A 312 -17.31 -2.37 6.27
CA SER A 312 -16.95 -1.08 6.88
C SER A 312 -16.01 -0.22 6.03
N ILE A 313 -16.60 0.64 5.18
CA ILE A 313 -15.94 1.76 4.49
C ILE A 313 -16.11 3.01 5.34
N LYS A 314 -15.07 3.83 5.40
CA LYS A 314 -15.02 5.08 6.19
C LYS A 314 -15.92 6.17 5.60
N ASN A 315 -15.96 6.28 4.27
CA ASN A 315 -16.68 7.28 3.48
C ASN A 315 -17.50 6.60 2.35
N PRO A 316 -18.50 5.77 2.66
CA PRO A 316 -19.24 4.98 1.66
C PRO A 316 -19.99 5.83 0.62
N GLU A 317 -20.35 7.07 0.95
CA GLU A 317 -21.04 7.99 0.07
C GLU A 317 -20.24 8.38 -1.17
N CYS A 318 -18.91 8.25 -1.15
CA CYS A 318 -18.07 8.57 -2.31
C CYS A 318 -18.17 7.53 -3.44
N LEU A 319 -18.67 6.32 -3.15
CA LEU A 319 -18.77 5.24 -4.14
C LEU A 319 -19.62 5.61 -5.35
N LYS A 320 -20.63 6.49 -5.16
CA LYS A 320 -21.48 6.99 -6.23
C LYS A 320 -20.72 7.78 -7.30
N TYR A 321 -19.56 8.36 -6.97
CA TYR A 321 -18.75 9.14 -7.91
C TYR A 321 -18.09 8.27 -8.99
N PHE A 322 -18.06 6.96 -8.79
CA PHE A 322 -17.50 5.99 -9.73
C PHE A 322 -18.59 5.32 -10.60
N CYS A 323 -19.87 5.65 -10.38
CA CYS A 323 -21.00 5.09 -11.12
C CYS A 323 -21.43 5.99 -12.27
N ASN A 324 -21.99 5.38 -13.32
CA ASN A 324 -22.62 6.04 -14.47
C ASN A 324 -21.71 7.02 -15.21
N LEU A 325 -20.39 6.77 -15.18
CA LEU A 325 -19.42 7.53 -15.96
C LEU A 325 -19.43 6.99 -17.40
N PRO A 326 -19.84 7.78 -18.41
CA PRO A 326 -19.99 7.30 -19.79
C PRO A 326 -18.71 6.64 -20.31
N GLU A 327 -17.56 7.26 -20.06
CA GLU A 327 -16.26 6.77 -20.51
C GLU A 327 -15.95 5.37 -19.97
N ILE A 328 -16.52 5.00 -18.82
CA ILE A 328 -16.38 3.70 -18.19
C ILE A 328 -17.42 2.72 -18.73
N VAL A 329 -18.68 3.12 -18.79
CA VAL A 329 -19.79 2.25 -19.21
C VAL A 329 -19.62 1.84 -20.68
N ASP A 330 -19.25 2.77 -21.54
CA ASP A 330 -19.14 2.55 -22.99
C ASP A 330 -18.01 1.57 -23.33
N TYR A 331 -16.93 1.60 -22.55
CA TYR A 331 -15.81 0.66 -22.73
C TYR A 331 -16.18 -0.81 -22.51
N ASN A 332 -17.23 -1.08 -21.72
CA ASN A 332 -17.72 -2.44 -21.51
C ASN A 332 -18.69 -2.92 -22.61
N GLN A 333 -19.18 -2.00 -23.46
CA GLN A 333 -20.16 -2.29 -24.52
C GLN A 333 -19.52 -2.54 -25.90
N GLU A 334 -18.30 -2.05 -26.10
CA GLU A 334 -17.48 -2.26 -27.32
C GLU A 334 -16.64 -3.54 -27.27
#